data_AF-A0A3E2BPB8-F1
#
_entry.id   AF-A0A3E2BPB8-F1
#
_cell.length_a   1.000
_cell.length_b   1.000
_cell.length_c   1.000
_cell.angle_alpha   90.00
_cell.angle_beta   90.00
_cell.angle_gamma   90.00
#
_symmetry.space_group_name_H-M   'P 1'
#
loop_
_entity.id
_entity.type
_entity.pdbx_description
1 polymer ?
#
loop_
_entity_poly.entity_id
_entity_poly.type
_entity_poly.pdbx_seq_one_letter_code
_entity_poly.pdbx_strand_id
1 'polypeptide(L)'
;MASFNLTPVEKGILRCRHTGPFTPEDIQSLTVFFREYHGKLLIDLSGTDPSECLRHIKHMRPIMPTAAIFGAEIDPKILEIDRSYYANEVRWFRTEKEALEWLRNQ
;
A
#
# COMPACT_ATOMS: atom_id res chain seq x y z
N MET A 1 -5.15 19.00 -2.53
CA MET A 1 -5.06 17.89 -3.51
C MET A 1 -4.81 16.63 -2.70
N ALA A 2 -5.49 15.53 -3.03
CA ALA A 2 -5.31 14.28 -2.29
C ALA A 2 -3.86 13.79 -2.37
N SER A 3 -3.34 13.30 -1.26
CA SER A 3 -1.95 12.81 -1.15
C SER A 3 -1.75 11.39 -1.68
N PHE A 4 -2.81 10.83 -2.26
CA PHE A 4 -2.80 9.58 -3.00
C PHE A 4 -3.74 9.65 -4.21
N ASN A 5 -3.43 8.88 -5.24
CA ASN A 5 -4.28 8.68 -6.40
C ASN A 5 -4.52 7.19 -6.64
N LEU A 6 -5.78 6.82 -6.90
CA LEU A 6 -6.21 5.45 -7.18
C LEU A 6 -6.50 5.28 -8.67
N THR A 7 -5.71 4.45 -9.34
CA THR A 7 -5.88 4.18 -10.78
C THR A 7 -5.96 2.68 -11.04
N PRO A 8 -6.87 2.18 -11.90
CA PRO A 8 -6.84 0.80 -12.34
C PRO A 8 -5.52 0.45 -13.03
N VAL A 9 -4.96 -0.70 -12.69
CA VAL A 9 -3.83 -1.29 -13.43
C VAL A 9 -4.34 -2.40 -14.33
N GLU A 10 -4.98 -3.38 -13.73
CA GLU A 10 -5.53 -4.58 -14.36
C GLU A 10 -6.82 -5.00 -13.65
N LYS A 11 -7.52 -6.01 -14.18
CA LYS A 11 -8.74 -6.53 -13.56
C LYS A 11 -8.46 -6.97 -12.12
N GLY A 12 -9.09 -6.27 -11.16
CA GLY A 12 -8.95 -6.57 -9.73
C GLY A 12 -7.68 -6.04 -9.07
N ILE A 13 -6.86 -5.24 -9.77
CA ILE A 13 -5.67 -4.59 -9.23
C ILE A 13 -5.79 -3.07 -9.39
N LEU A 14 -5.85 -2.35 -8.27
CA LEU A 14 -5.74 -0.90 -8.24
C LEU A 14 -4.32 -0.49 -7.86
N ARG A 15 -3.85 0.62 -8.42
CA ARG A 15 -2.64 1.31 -7.98
C ARG A 15 -3.00 2.44 -7.04
N CYS A 16 -2.38 2.47 -5.88
CA CYS A 16 -2.36 3.61 -4.98
C CYS A 16 -1.00 4.30 -5.08
N ARG A 17 -0.96 5.43 -5.77
CA ARG A 17 0.27 6.23 -5.89
C ARG A 17 0.27 7.34 -4.85
N HIS A 18 1.27 7.37 -3.99
CA HIS A 18 1.50 8.47 -3.07
C HIS A 18 2.10 9.66 -3.82
N THR A 19 1.70 10.89 -3.49
CA THR A 19 2.10 12.09 -4.24
C THR A 19 2.51 13.28 -3.38
N GLY A 20 2.38 13.19 -2.05
CA GLY A 20 2.71 14.29 -1.14
C GLY A 20 2.34 13.99 0.31
N PRO A 21 2.60 14.91 1.26
CA PRO A 21 2.39 14.67 2.69
C PRO A 21 0.94 14.36 3.04
N PHE A 22 0.69 13.39 3.94
CA PHE A 22 -0.67 13.06 4.35
C PHE A 22 -1.28 14.13 5.25
N THR A 23 -2.49 14.59 4.91
CA THR A 23 -3.36 15.29 5.84
C THR A 23 -4.17 14.30 6.67
N PRO A 24 -4.76 14.71 7.81
CA PRO A 24 -5.66 13.83 8.57
C PRO A 24 -6.83 13.28 7.75
N GLU A 25 -7.35 14.07 6.81
CA GLU A 25 -8.44 13.66 5.90
C GLU A 25 -7.98 12.59 4.90
N ASP A 26 -6.74 12.68 4.40
CA ASP A 26 -6.17 11.64 3.53
C ASP A 26 -6.04 10.31 4.29
N ILE A 27 -5.57 10.36 5.55
CA ILE A 27 -5.43 9.18 6.41
C ILE A 27 -6.79 8.53 6.67
N GLN A 28 -7.82 9.33 6.97
CA GLN A 28 -9.18 8.83 7.17
C GLN A 28 -9.71 8.19 5.88
N SER A 29 -9.53 8.84 4.74
CA SER A 29 -9.99 8.35 3.44
C SER A 29 -9.31 7.03 3.05
N LEU A 30 -7.99 6.91 3.24
CA LEU A 30 -7.26 5.65 3.03
C LEU A 30 -7.71 4.55 3.98
N THR A 31 -7.98 4.89 5.23
CA THR A 31 -8.46 3.93 6.24
C THR A 31 -9.81 3.34 5.85
N VAL A 32 -10.74 4.17 5.37
CA VAL A 32 -12.04 3.71 4.87
C VAL A 32 -11.84 2.85 3.61
N PHE A 33 -11.04 3.33 2.66
CA PHE A 33 -10.75 2.60 1.42
C PHE A 33 -10.17 1.20 1.69
N PHE A 34 -9.17 1.06 2.56
CA PHE A 34 -8.57 -0.24 2.87
C PHE A 34 -9.55 -1.22 3.52
N ARG A 35 -10.55 -0.74 4.26
CA ARG A 35 -11.57 -1.59 4.86
C ARG A 35 -12.60 -2.09 3.87
N GLU A 36 -12.93 -1.28 2.86
CA GLU A 36 -14.00 -1.58 1.89
C GLU A 36 -13.47 -2.24 0.61
N TYR A 37 -12.21 -2.04 0.28
CA TYR A 37 -11.63 -2.56 -0.95
C TYR A 37 -11.21 -4.03 -0.80
N HIS A 38 -11.91 -4.91 -1.51
CA HIS A 38 -11.67 -6.35 -1.51
C HIS A 38 -10.79 -6.86 -2.66
N GLY A 39 -10.24 -5.96 -3.47
CA GLY A 39 -9.31 -6.31 -4.54
C GLY A 39 -7.85 -6.32 -4.08
N LYS A 40 -6.94 -6.39 -5.05
CA LYS A 40 -5.49 -6.33 -4.83
C LYS A 40 -4.99 -4.90 -5.03
N LEU A 41 -3.96 -4.53 -4.28
CA LEU A 41 -3.43 -3.17 -4.30
C LEU A 41 -1.93 -3.15 -4.66
N LEU A 42 -1.58 -2.35 -5.65
CA LEU A 42 -0.20 -1.99 -5.96
C LEU A 42 0.08 -0.60 -5.37
N ILE A 43 0.95 -0.51 -4.37
CA ILE A 43 1.34 0.74 -3.74
C ILE A 43 2.62 1.25 -4.40
N ASP A 44 2.52 2.41 -5.05
CA ASP A 44 3.62 3.07 -5.75
C ASP A 44 4.16 4.23 -4.92
N LEU A 45 5.37 4.06 -4.40
CA LEU A 45 6.11 5.06 -3.62
C LEU A 45 7.16 5.81 -4.46
N SER A 46 7.14 5.66 -5.79
CA SER A 46 8.15 6.25 -6.68
C SER A 46 8.08 7.77 -6.67
N GLY A 47 9.21 8.41 -6.36
CA GLY A 47 9.33 9.87 -6.30
C GLY A 47 8.71 10.49 -5.04
N THR A 48 8.43 9.68 -4.01
CA THR A 48 7.96 10.17 -2.71
C THR A 48 8.99 9.98 -1.62
N ASP A 49 8.92 10.82 -0.58
CA ASP A 49 9.66 10.58 0.65
C ASP A 49 9.00 9.42 1.41
N PRO A 50 9.69 8.27 1.59
CA PRO A 50 9.12 7.13 2.29
C PRO A 50 8.81 7.44 3.75
N SER A 51 9.45 8.43 4.37
CA SER A 51 9.30 8.71 5.81
C SER A 51 7.86 9.01 6.21
N GLU A 52 7.11 9.73 5.37
CA GLU A 52 5.69 10.03 5.60
C GLU A 52 4.82 8.77 5.49
N CYS A 53 5.02 7.95 4.46
CA CYS A 53 4.30 6.68 4.33
C CYS A 53 4.61 5.73 5.50
N LEU A 54 5.87 5.63 5.91
CA LEU A 54 6.34 4.76 6.98
C LEU A 54 5.74 5.11 8.35
N ARG A 55 5.51 6.41 8.63
CA ARG A 55 4.85 6.84 9.88
C ARG A 55 3.44 6.27 10.02
N HIS A 56 2.73 6.11 8.91
CA HIS A 56 1.33 5.67 8.92
C HIS A 56 1.15 4.18 8.57
N ILE A 57 2.10 3.59 7.83
CA ILE A 57 1.97 2.23 7.31
C ILE A 57 1.76 1.19 8.43
N LYS A 58 2.41 1.35 9.58
CA LYS A 58 2.26 0.43 10.72
C LYS A 58 0.83 0.41 11.26
N HIS A 59 0.15 1.55 11.25
CA HIS A 59 -1.24 1.66 11.71
C HIS A 59 -2.24 1.15 10.66
N MET A 60 -1.91 1.30 9.37
CA MET A 60 -2.74 0.84 8.27
C MET A 60 -2.56 -0.65 7.96
N ARG A 61 -1.38 -1.22 8.24
CA ARG A 61 -1.01 -2.59 7.89
C ARG A 61 -2.02 -3.67 8.31
N PRO A 62 -2.65 -3.61 9.50
CA PRO A 62 -3.65 -4.61 9.91
C PRO A 62 -4.92 -4.62 9.07
N ILE A 63 -5.26 -3.49 8.42
CA ILE A 63 -6.47 -3.33 7.61
C ILE A 63 -6.18 -3.30 6.11
N MET A 64 -4.92 -3.38 5.70
CA MET A 64 -4.56 -3.36 4.30
C MET A 64 -5.16 -4.57 3.55
N PRO A 65 -5.63 -4.38 2.31
CA PRO A 65 -5.89 -5.50 1.40
C PRO A 65 -4.59 -6.23 1.06
N THR A 66 -4.68 -7.33 0.32
CA THR A 66 -3.49 -7.95 -0.27
C THR A 66 -2.76 -6.93 -1.13
N ALA A 67 -1.53 -6.57 -0.76
CA ALA A 67 -0.84 -5.44 -1.37
C ALA A 67 0.64 -5.69 -1.66
N ALA A 68 1.11 -5.19 -2.80
CA ALA A 68 2.54 -5.12 -3.11
C ALA A 68 2.99 -3.68 -3.15
N ILE A 69 4.13 -3.39 -2.53
CA ILE A 69 4.72 -2.06 -2.44
C ILE A 69 6.01 -2.03 -3.27
N PHE A 70 6.23 -0.96 -4.03
CA PHE A 70 7.47 -0.73 -4.75
C PHE A 70 7.83 0.76 -4.79
N GLY A 71 9.02 1.07 -5.31
CA GLY A 71 9.48 2.45 -5.50
C GLY A 71 10.51 2.81 -4.44
N ALA A 72 10.15 3.70 -3.50
CA ALA A 72 11.03 4.07 -2.41
C ALA A 72 11.46 2.84 -1.57
N GLU A 73 12.74 2.81 -1.21
CA GLU A 73 13.31 1.75 -0.39
C GLU A 73 12.80 1.86 1.04
N ILE A 74 12.26 0.75 1.56
CA ILE A 74 11.75 0.64 2.92
C ILE A 74 12.26 -0.64 3.56
N ASP A 75 12.41 -0.65 4.89
CA ASP A 75 12.71 -1.88 5.63
C ASP A 75 11.46 -2.80 5.62
N PRO A 76 11.51 -4.00 5.02
CA PRO A 76 10.38 -4.92 4.99
C PRO A 76 9.84 -5.28 6.37
N LYS A 77 10.66 -5.20 7.43
CA LYS A 77 10.24 -5.49 8.81
C LYS A 77 9.12 -4.57 9.29
N ILE A 78 8.97 -3.38 8.71
CA ILE A 78 7.86 -2.48 9.08
C ILE A 78 6.48 -3.04 8.68
N LEU A 79 6.45 -3.99 7.75
CA LEU A 79 5.24 -4.65 7.28
C LEU A 79 4.89 -5.90 8.11
N GLU A 80 5.78 -6.31 9.01
CA GLU A 80 5.53 -7.39 9.95
C GLU A 80 4.54 -6.91 11.02
N ILE A 81 3.52 -7.72 11.27
CA ILE A 81 2.54 -7.49 12.32
C ILE A 81 2.44 -8.75 13.17
N ASP A 82 2.27 -8.57 14.48
CA ASP A 82 2.00 -9.67 15.39
C ASP A 82 0.71 -10.35 14.93
N ARG A 83 0.87 -11.61 14.52
CA ARG A 83 -0.07 -12.42 13.71
C ARG A 83 -1.52 -12.25 14.15
N SER A 84 -2.22 -11.30 13.56
CA SER A 84 -3.68 -11.30 13.51
C SER A 84 -4.09 -12.34 12.47
N TYR A 85 -4.94 -13.29 12.85
CA TYR A 85 -5.43 -14.38 11.98
C TYR A 85 -6.09 -13.92 10.67
N TYR A 86 -6.43 -12.62 10.56
CA TYR A 86 -7.18 -12.04 9.44
C TYR A 86 -6.39 -11.04 8.60
N ALA A 87 -5.09 -10.86 8.85
CA ALA A 87 -4.34 -9.88 8.08
C ALA A 87 -3.92 -10.41 6.72
N ASN A 88 -4.20 -9.62 5.67
CA ASN A 88 -3.81 -9.96 4.31
C ASN A 88 -2.29 -9.88 4.12
N GLU A 89 -1.79 -10.57 3.09
CA GLU A 89 -0.38 -10.52 2.72
C GLU A 89 -0.01 -9.14 2.15
N VAL A 90 1.05 -8.53 2.70
CA VAL A 90 1.61 -7.29 2.19
C VAL A 90 3.11 -7.43 2.10
N ARG A 91 3.68 -7.10 0.94
CA ARG A 91 5.11 -7.31 0.68
C ARG A 91 5.72 -6.17 -0.13
N TRP A 92 6.96 -5.81 0.18
CA TRP A 92 7.74 -4.85 -0.59
C TRP A 92 8.63 -5.55 -1.62
N PHE A 93 8.81 -4.88 -2.76
CA PHE A 93 9.62 -5.32 -3.89
C PHE A 93 10.49 -4.17 -4.40
N ARG A 94 11.62 -4.53 -5.03
CA ARG A 94 12.53 -3.54 -5.61
C ARG A 94 11.95 -2.90 -6.86
N THR A 95 11.13 -3.63 -7.62
CA THR A 95 10.62 -3.18 -8.90
C THR A 95 9.11 -3.34 -9.01
N GLU A 96 8.48 -2.47 -9.81
CA GLU A 96 7.07 -2.59 -10.17
C GLU A 96 6.73 -3.94 -10.79
N LYS A 97 7.63 -4.46 -11.63
CA LYS A 97 7.45 -5.74 -12.31
C LYS A 97 7.32 -6.90 -11.33
N GLU A 98 8.24 -7.01 -10.36
CA GLU A 98 8.22 -8.06 -9.33
C GLU A 98 6.96 -7.94 -8.45
N ALA A 99 6.59 -6.72 -8.09
CA ALA A 99 5.38 -6.44 -7.31
C ALA A 99 4.11 -6.92 -8.03
N LEU A 100 3.99 -6.60 -9.32
CA LEU A 100 2.86 -7.02 -10.14
C LEU A 100 2.82 -8.53 -10.38
N GLU A 101 3.97 -9.15 -10.68
CA GLU A 101 4.07 -10.60 -10.84
C GLU A 101 3.64 -11.32 -9.56
N TRP A 102 4.06 -10.85 -8.38
CA TRP A 102 3.61 -11.43 -7.13
C TRP A 102 2.11 -11.24 -6.89
N LEU A 103 1.56 -10.03 -7.11
CA LEU A 103 0.12 -9.77 -6.94
C LEU A 103 -0.74 -10.66 -7.83
N ARG A 104 -0.33 -10.91 -9.08
CA ARG A 104 -1.07 -11.80 -9.99
C ARG A 104 -1.18 -13.23 -9.46
N ASN A 105 -0.21 -13.67 -8.64
CA ASN A 105 -0.14 -15.01 -8.06
C ASN A 105 -0.72 -15.12 -6.64
N GLN A 106 -1.26 -14.03 -6.07
CA GLN A 106 -2.06 -14.06 -4.85
C GLN A 106 -3.51 -14.48 -5.11
#